data_AF-A0A5C2S7Z6-F1
#
_entry.id   AF-A0A5C2S7Z6-F1
#
_cell.length_a   1.000
_cell.length_b   1.000
_cell.length_c   1.000
_cell.angle_alpha   90.00
_cell.angle_beta   90.00
_cell.angle_gamma   90.00
#
_symmetry.space_group_name_H-M   'P 1'
#
loop_
_entity.id
_entity.type
_entity.pdbx_description
1 polymer ?
#
loop_
_entity_poly.entity_id
_entity_poly.type
_entity_poly.pdbx_seq_one_letter_code
_entity_poly.pdbx_strand_id
1 'polypeptide(L)'
;MAIQNPSLAPAERELTVHERNLVDTCFEEGQYEAAISVLDEIRSRKGKPFPAHIRQLIYIALYPPPSFEDQLEEEALKLEPGSPSKLLSRRHKSSLAPTPTAIAAAQDLLMKFSRTNKPDSLACALPSYPENPSLEVNNRAEEEDSYIAQQALRVRNARCCWEILKEGFIQRGGGDITSSPRKPTSRRVVRGREHDDDDDDVWEGEDSDTPAPVGDHAWSVFDWILTLFEKDEAAVERTGQVRYSPLLLSQIPPSRANNSARWEVEMPLDVAFHALLQDGEARRSLGVRLLTLLINLTSTTLLDFSMFLNAVSTRVSSLPVDMVSYLFSSLPLTQTNAHFKVMVCRHALGGSHTTSGKPKPQARARAQPRRRTRTTTDTTADAGAGAGAGAGAGALPSLNQPSAPGAQDPGADGASFVARKYPAISTSDVLELLSRPNKADAASVALMLCLKSELLISYALVQQNLGPNDRDSGWQAMLHDGSMRRAVEDVFDAGRVSRSTDAQSKELIRTKKDALLLIMSMW
;
A
#
# COMPACT_ATOMS: atom_id res chain seq x y z
N MET A 1 9.81 17.50 36.84
CA MET A 1 9.14 16.28 36.33
C MET A 1 10.21 15.35 35.82
N ALA A 2 10.40 14.19 36.45
CA ALA A 2 11.40 13.21 36.03
C ALA A 2 10.95 12.55 34.73
N ILE A 3 11.77 12.64 33.68
CA ILE A 3 11.56 11.91 32.43
C ILE A 3 11.79 10.44 32.75
N GLN A 4 10.72 9.70 33.04
CA GLN A 4 10.77 8.24 33.09
C GLN A 4 11.14 7.76 31.69
N ASN A 5 12.35 7.20 31.53
CA ASN A 5 12.79 6.61 30.28
C ASN A 5 11.74 5.58 29.82
N PRO A 6 11.08 5.79 28.67
CA PRO A 6 10.01 4.90 28.19
C PRO A 6 10.52 3.53 27.69
N SER A 7 11.81 3.20 27.86
CA SER A 7 12.47 2.08 27.16
C SER A 7 12.51 0.75 27.92
N LEU A 8 11.78 0.59 29.03
CA LEU A 8 11.76 -0.67 29.80
C LEU A 8 10.38 -1.36 29.79
N ALA A 9 9.60 -1.20 28.71
CA ALA A 9 8.47 -2.11 28.51
C ALA A 9 9.03 -3.53 28.32
N PRO A 10 8.63 -4.51 29.15
CA PRO A 10 9.16 -5.86 29.06
C PRO A 10 8.93 -6.42 27.65
N ALA A 11 9.93 -7.14 27.13
CA ALA A 11 9.81 -7.82 25.85
C ALA A 11 8.65 -8.82 25.90
N GLU A 12 7.92 -8.96 24.79
CA GLU A 12 6.89 -10.00 24.68
C GLU A 12 7.57 -11.37 24.69
N ARG A 13 7.14 -12.24 25.60
CA ARG A 13 7.61 -13.61 25.75
C ARG A 13 6.88 -14.52 24.78
N GLU A 14 7.60 -15.39 24.09
CA GLU A 14 6.99 -16.39 23.22
C GLU A 14 6.00 -17.29 23.98
N LEU A 15 4.89 -17.65 23.32
CA LEU A 15 3.97 -18.67 23.82
C LEU A 15 4.72 -19.97 24.08
N THR A 16 4.36 -20.63 25.17
CA THR A 16 4.87 -21.95 25.53
C THR A 16 4.42 -23.00 24.52
N VAL A 17 5.17 -24.09 24.37
CA VAL A 17 4.80 -25.21 23.48
C VAL A 17 3.41 -25.76 23.83
N HIS A 18 3.07 -25.82 25.12
CA HIS A 18 1.76 -26.29 25.57
C HIS A 18 0.61 -25.39 25.11
N GLU A 19 0.75 -24.06 25.26
CA GLU A 19 -0.24 -23.09 24.78
C GLU A 19 -0.40 -23.18 23.25
N ARG A 20 0.71 -23.39 22.52
CA ARG A 20 0.65 -23.56 21.06
C ARG A 20 -0.11 -24.83 20.68
N ASN A 21 0.28 -25.97 21.27
CA ASN A 21 -0.32 -27.28 20.99
C ASN A 21 -1.83 -27.31 21.31
N LEU A 22 -2.28 -26.57 22.33
CA LEU A 22 -3.71 -26.49 22.66
C LEU A 22 -4.51 -25.86 21.50
N VAL A 23 -3.98 -24.78 20.91
CA VAL A 23 -4.58 -24.12 19.75
C VAL A 23 -4.47 -24.99 18.50
N ASP A 24 -3.31 -25.59 18.26
CA ASP A 24 -3.05 -26.44 17.10
C ASP A 24 -4.00 -27.65 17.07
N THR A 25 -4.21 -28.32 18.22
CA THR A 25 -5.13 -29.46 18.33
C THR A 25 -6.56 -29.06 17.93
N CYS A 26 -7.06 -27.91 18.41
CA CYS A 26 -8.39 -27.42 18.02
C CYS A 26 -8.48 -27.10 16.51
N PHE A 27 -7.42 -26.54 15.92
CA PHE A 27 -7.38 -26.27 14.48
C PHE A 27 -7.28 -27.54 13.63
N GLU A 28 -6.55 -28.56 14.08
CA GLU A 28 -6.45 -29.88 13.45
C GLU A 28 -7.81 -30.61 13.44
N GLU A 29 -8.56 -30.49 14.53
CA GLU A 29 -9.91 -31.07 14.66
C GLU A 29 -11.00 -30.29 13.90
N GLY A 30 -10.65 -29.15 13.27
CA GLY A 30 -11.62 -28.27 12.59
C GLY A 30 -12.53 -27.50 13.54
N GLN A 31 -12.20 -27.43 14.83
CA GLN A 31 -12.95 -26.68 15.85
C GLN A 31 -12.48 -25.22 15.89
N TYR A 32 -12.73 -24.47 14.82
CA TYR A 32 -12.21 -23.11 14.64
C TYR A 32 -12.62 -22.17 15.77
N GLU A 33 -13.87 -22.20 16.22
CA GLU A 33 -14.39 -21.35 17.29
C GLU A 33 -13.71 -21.65 18.63
N ALA A 34 -13.46 -22.93 18.93
CA ALA A 34 -12.75 -23.33 20.14
C ALA A 34 -11.29 -22.86 20.10
N ALA A 35 -10.60 -23.04 18.96
CA ALA A 35 -9.24 -22.56 18.77
C ALA A 35 -9.13 -21.03 18.93
N ILE A 36 -10.08 -20.29 18.35
CA ILE A 36 -10.19 -18.83 18.48
C ILE A 36 -10.44 -18.42 19.94
N SER A 37 -11.33 -19.12 20.65
CA SER A 37 -11.59 -18.87 22.07
C SER A 37 -10.35 -19.08 22.93
N VAL A 38 -9.63 -20.20 22.73
CA VAL A 38 -8.36 -20.48 23.42
C VAL A 38 -7.33 -19.38 23.12
N LEU A 39 -7.22 -18.96 21.86
CA LEU A 39 -6.32 -17.86 21.48
C LEU A 39 -6.68 -16.54 22.19
N ASP A 40 -7.97 -16.23 22.37
CA ASP A 40 -8.39 -15.03 23.11
C ASP A 40 -8.07 -15.15 24.61
N GLU A 41 -8.18 -16.34 25.19
CA GLU A 41 -7.85 -16.61 26.60
C GLU A 41 -6.35 -16.47 26.89
N ILE A 42 -5.48 -16.98 25.99
CA ILE A 42 -4.02 -16.88 26.17
C ILE A 42 -3.45 -15.52 25.72
N ARG A 43 -4.24 -14.72 25.01
CA ARG A 43 -3.83 -13.38 24.55
C ARG A 43 -3.49 -12.50 25.75
N SER A 44 -2.27 -11.98 25.78
CA SER A 44 -1.83 -11.04 26.80
C SER A 44 -0.83 -10.04 26.25
N ARG A 45 -0.68 -8.89 26.91
CA ARG A 45 0.34 -7.89 26.55
C ARG A 45 1.78 -8.38 26.73
N LYS A 46 1.96 -9.50 27.45
CA LYS A 46 3.27 -10.10 27.73
C LYS A 46 3.56 -11.29 26.80
N GLY A 47 2.55 -11.89 26.19
CA GLY A 47 2.70 -13.04 25.29
C GLY A 47 2.84 -12.58 23.84
N LYS A 48 3.91 -12.99 23.16
CA LYS A 48 4.11 -12.77 21.73
C LYS A 48 3.25 -13.80 20.98
N PRO A 49 2.26 -13.38 20.17
CA PRO A 49 1.42 -14.31 19.44
C PRO A 49 2.27 -15.14 18.46
N PHE A 50 1.91 -16.41 18.26
CA PHE A 50 2.59 -17.26 17.31
C PHE A 50 2.18 -16.88 15.88
N PRO A 51 3.12 -16.56 14.97
CA PRO A 51 2.77 -16.04 13.64
C PRO A 51 1.88 -16.98 12.81
N ALA A 52 2.01 -18.30 12.97
CA ALA A 52 1.15 -19.26 12.24
C ALA A 52 -0.32 -19.16 12.67
N HIS A 53 -0.59 -19.02 13.97
CA HIS A 53 -1.95 -18.83 14.48
C HIS A 53 -2.56 -17.52 13.97
N ILE A 54 -1.80 -16.44 13.96
CA ILE A 54 -2.29 -15.17 13.38
C ILE A 54 -2.55 -15.30 11.87
N ARG A 55 -1.73 -16.03 11.12
CA ARG A 55 -2.01 -16.33 9.70
C ARG A 55 -3.28 -17.13 9.49
N GLN A 56 -3.52 -18.16 10.32
CA GLN A 56 -4.76 -18.93 10.29
C GLN A 56 -5.97 -18.04 10.61
N LEU A 57 -5.87 -17.15 11.60
CA LEU A 57 -6.92 -16.16 11.90
C LEU A 57 -7.17 -15.22 10.72
N ILE A 58 -6.13 -14.73 10.03
CA ILE A 58 -6.27 -13.90 8.83
C ILE A 58 -7.00 -14.69 7.74
N TYR A 59 -6.61 -15.94 7.49
CA TYR A 59 -7.27 -16.78 6.49
C TYR A 59 -8.75 -17.02 6.84
N ILE A 60 -9.06 -17.34 8.10
CA ILE A 60 -10.45 -17.51 8.56
C ILE A 60 -11.23 -16.20 8.40
N ALA A 61 -10.66 -15.06 8.79
CA ALA A 61 -11.31 -13.76 8.69
C ALA A 61 -11.56 -13.30 7.24
N LEU A 62 -10.72 -13.75 6.30
CA LEU A 62 -10.86 -13.54 4.85
C LEU A 62 -11.75 -14.60 4.18
N TYR A 63 -12.29 -15.58 4.91
CA TYR A 63 -13.09 -16.61 4.26
C TYR A 63 -14.44 -16.02 3.78
N PRO A 64 -14.82 -16.20 2.50
CA PRO A 64 -16.06 -15.63 2.00
C PRO A 64 -17.29 -16.26 2.68
N PRO A 65 -18.35 -15.47 2.91
CA PRO A 65 -19.62 -16.00 3.42
C PRO A 65 -20.23 -17.00 2.42
N PRO A 66 -21.09 -17.93 2.89
CA PRO A 66 -21.78 -18.87 2.01
C PRO A 66 -22.59 -18.12 0.94
N SER A 67 -22.36 -18.49 -0.33
CA SER A 67 -23.18 -17.98 -1.42
C SER A 67 -24.61 -18.48 -1.28
N PHE A 68 -25.56 -17.85 -1.96
CA PHE A 68 -26.94 -18.35 -2.00
C PHE A 68 -27.00 -19.77 -2.61
N GLU A 69 -26.14 -20.04 -3.60
CA GLU A 69 -26.02 -21.36 -4.21
C GLU A 69 -25.49 -22.41 -3.23
N ASP A 70 -24.50 -22.07 -2.40
CA ASP A 70 -23.99 -22.96 -1.35
C ASP A 70 -25.10 -23.33 -0.37
N GLN A 71 -25.93 -22.35 0.00
CA GLN A 71 -27.05 -22.57 0.92
C GLN A 71 -28.11 -23.47 0.29
N LEU A 72 -28.45 -23.22 -0.98
CA LEU A 72 -29.40 -24.05 -1.73
C LEU A 72 -28.89 -25.49 -1.89
N GLU A 73 -27.61 -25.66 -2.16
CA GLU A 73 -26.97 -26.97 -2.26
C GLU A 73 -26.97 -27.70 -0.91
N GLU A 74 -26.70 -26.99 0.19
CA GLU A 74 -26.78 -27.55 1.54
C GLU A 74 -28.22 -27.96 1.91
N GLU A 75 -29.22 -27.19 1.51
CA GLU A 75 -30.63 -27.53 1.70
C GLU A 75 -31.05 -28.74 0.84
N ALA A 76 -30.64 -28.78 -0.43
CA ALA A 76 -30.89 -29.93 -1.31
C ALA A 76 -30.28 -31.21 -0.73
N LEU A 77 -29.07 -31.12 -0.18
CA LEU A 77 -28.39 -32.24 0.50
C LEU A 77 -29.12 -32.75 1.73
N LYS A 78 -29.82 -31.87 2.46
CA LYS A 78 -30.64 -32.28 3.62
C LYS A 78 -31.89 -33.05 3.20
N LEU A 79 -32.35 -32.85 1.97
CA LEU A 79 -33.57 -33.46 1.44
C LEU A 79 -33.30 -34.79 0.70
N GLU A 80 -32.10 -35.01 0.17
CA GLU A 80 -31.77 -36.27 -0.49
C GLU A 80 -31.35 -37.37 0.51
N PRO A 81 -32.08 -38.51 0.62
CA PRO A 81 -31.64 -39.68 1.36
C PRO A 81 -30.49 -40.38 0.61
N GLY A 82 -29.30 -39.77 0.67
CA GLY A 82 -28.09 -40.27 0.03
C GLY A 82 -27.45 -41.44 0.78
N SER A 83 -26.74 -42.29 0.05
CA SER A 83 -25.94 -43.38 0.62
C SER A 83 -24.95 -42.84 1.68
N PRO A 84 -24.88 -43.45 2.89
CA PRO A 84 -24.07 -42.96 4.01
C PRO A 84 -22.60 -42.68 3.66
N SER A 85 -22.01 -43.47 2.75
CA SER A 85 -20.61 -43.32 2.36
C SER A 85 -20.33 -42.05 1.54
N LYS A 86 -21.30 -41.58 0.73
CA LYS A 86 -21.18 -40.31 0.00
C LYS A 86 -21.44 -39.10 0.89
N LEU A 87 -22.29 -39.27 1.90
CA LEU A 87 -22.54 -38.24 2.90
C LEU A 87 -21.31 -37.98 3.77
N LEU A 88 -20.57 -39.02 4.17
CA LEU A 88 -19.36 -38.87 4.98
C LEU A 88 -18.24 -38.12 4.25
N SER A 89 -17.91 -38.51 3.01
CA SER A 89 -16.82 -37.85 2.25
C SER A 89 -17.12 -36.38 1.94
N ARG A 90 -18.39 -36.06 1.68
CA ARG A 90 -18.82 -34.67 1.47
C ARG A 90 -18.84 -33.87 2.77
N ARG A 91 -19.30 -34.47 3.87
CA ARG A 91 -19.34 -33.85 5.20
C ARG A 91 -17.95 -33.52 5.74
N HIS A 92 -16.94 -34.35 5.45
CA HIS A 92 -15.55 -34.04 5.81
C HIS A 92 -14.98 -32.81 5.09
N LYS A 93 -15.40 -32.52 3.86
CA LYS A 93 -14.96 -31.31 3.15
C LYS A 93 -15.68 -30.07 3.65
N SER A 94 -16.99 -30.15 3.88
CA SER A 94 -17.76 -29.02 4.40
C SER A 94 -17.44 -28.71 5.86
N SER A 95 -17.07 -29.71 6.67
CA SER A 95 -16.69 -29.51 8.08
C SER A 95 -15.37 -28.77 8.27
N LEU A 96 -14.53 -28.69 7.23
CA LEU A 96 -13.25 -27.99 7.27
C LEU A 96 -13.34 -26.55 6.72
N ALA A 97 -14.52 -26.10 6.28
CA ALA A 97 -14.73 -24.71 5.91
C ALA A 97 -15.02 -23.87 7.16
N PRO A 98 -14.38 -22.71 7.34
CA PRO A 98 -14.73 -21.80 8.43
C PRO A 98 -16.21 -21.42 8.43
N THR A 99 -16.85 -21.55 9.59
CA THR A 99 -18.26 -21.16 9.78
C THR A 99 -18.38 -19.63 9.81
N PRO A 100 -19.57 -19.06 9.54
CA PRO A 100 -19.80 -17.62 9.72
C PRO A 100 -19.46 -17.12 11.12
N THR A 101 -19.72 -17.93 12.15
CA THR A 101 -19.39 -17.62 13.54
C THR A 101 -17.88 -17.57 13.76
N ALA A 102 -17.14 -18.54 13.23
CA ALA A 102 -15.68 -18.55 13.30
C ALA A 102 -15.06 -17.36 12.54
N ILE A 103 -15.61 -16.99 11.38
CA ILE A 103 -15.18 -15.81 10.61
C ILE A 103 -15.35 -14.54 11.46
N ALA A 104 -16.53 -14.32 12.04
CA ALA A 104 -16.79 -13.16 12.89
C ALA A 104 -15.90 -13.15 14.15
N ALA A 105 -15.71 -14.30 14.79
CA ALA A 105 -14.86 -14.42 15.97
C ALA A 105 -13.38 -14.17 15.65
N ALA A 106 -12.88 -14.62 14.49
CA ALA A 106 -11.54 -14.31 14.02
C ALA A 106 -11.35 -12.82 13.77
N GLN A 107 -12.31 -12.15 13.13
CA GLN A 107 -12.28 -10.71 12.88
C GLN A 107 -12.20 -9.90 14.18
N ASP A 108 -13.05 -10.25 15.17
CA ASP A 108 -13.02 -9.61 16.50
C ASP A 108 -11.69 -9.88 17.22
N LEU A 109 -11.20 -11.12 17.19
CA LEU A 109 -9.96 -11.49 17.84
C LEU A 109 -8.74 -10.80 17.23
N LEU A 110 -8.66 -10.64 15.91
CA LEU A 110 -7.61 -9.87 15.25
C LEU A 110 -7.58 -8.43 15.79
N MET A 111 -8.75 -7.78 15.93
CA MET A 111 -8.85 -6.44 16.51
C MET A 111 -8.53 -6.40 18.01
N LYS A 112 -8.82 -7.46 18.77
CA LYS A 112 -8.37 -7.58 20.16
C LYS A 112 -6.85 -7.71 20.26
N PHE A 113 -6.23 -8.52 19.39
CA PHE A 113 -4.77 -8.62 19.29
C PHE A 113 -4.14 -7.28 18.95
N SER A 114 -4.68 -6.55 17.96
CA SER A 114 -4.16 -5.24 17.59
C SER A 114 -4.18 -4.26 18.76
N ARG A 115 -5.11 -4.39 19.72
CA ARG A 115 -5.18 -3.57 20.95
C ARG A 115 -4.17 -3.99 22.02
N THR A 116 -3.88 -5.28 22.17
CA THR A 116 -3.02 -5.78 23.27
C THR A 116 -1.56 -6.01 22.92
N ASN A 117 -1.25 -6.33 21.67
CA ASN A 117 0.09 -6.74 21.27
C ASN A 117 0.80 -5.67 20.47
N LYS A 118 2.13 -5.80 20.37
CA LYS A 118 2.95 -4.92 19.53
C LYS A 118 2.64 -5.14 18.04
N PRO A 119 2.59 -4.07 17.23
CA PRO A 119 2.37 -4.18 15.79
C PRO A 119 3.35 -5.13 15.12
N ASP A 120 4.64 -5.02 15.44
CA ASP A 120 5.71 -5.85 14.84
C ASP A 120 5.46 -7.35 15.02
N SER A 121 5.03 -7.75 16.22
CA SER A 121 4.77 -9.15 16.54
C SER A 121 3.61 -9.73 15.74
N LEU A 122 2.60 -8.91 15.44
CA LEU A 122 1.46 -9.30 14.61
C LEU A 122 1.81 -9.26 13.13
N ALA A 123 2.58 -8.27 12.70
CA ALA A 123 3.00 -8.10 11.32
C ALA A 123 3.93 -9.21 10.83
N CYS A 124 4.62 -9.95 11.72
CA CYS A 124 5.32 -11.18 11.36
C CYS A 124 4.43 -12.25 10.70
N ALA A 125 3.11 -12.16 10.85
CA ALA A 125 2.15 -13.04 10.18
C ALA A 125 1.77 -12.54 8.79
N LEU A 126 1.98 -11.27 8.48
CA LEU A 126 1.68 -10.70 7.17
C LEU A 126 2.79 -11.07 6.16
N PRO A 127 2.45 -11.26 4.88
CA PRO A 127 3.45 -11.25 3.82
C PRO A 127 4.17 -9.89 3.80
N SER A 128 5.47 -9.89 3.52
CA SER A 128 6.30 -8.68 3.43
C SER A 128 7.46 -8.91 2.48
N TYR A 129 7.95 -7.86 1.84
CA TYR A 129 9.15 -7.99 1.02
C TYR A 129 10.38 -8.20 1.92
N PRO A 130 11.21 -9.23 1.68
CA PRO A 130 12.41 -9.44 2.46
C PRO A 130 13.36 -8.25 2.28
N GLU A 131 13.90 -7.74 3.39
CA GLU A 131 14.95 -6.71 3.33
C GLU A 131 16.23 -7.25 2.69
N ASN A 132 16.49 -8.55 2.88
CA ASN A 132 17.63 -9.23 2.29
C ASN A 132 17.18 -10.57 1.65
N PRO A 133 17.04 -10.63 0.31
CA PRO A 133 16.59 -11.83 -0.37
C PRO A 133 17.54 -13.02 -0.21
N SER A 134 18.79 -12.80 0.25
CA SER A 134 19.75 -13.88 0.47
C SER A 134 19.51 -14.70 1.75
N LEU A 135 18.69 -14.21 2.69
CA LEU A 135 18.45 -14.87 3.98
C LEU A 135 17.24 -15.82 3.99
N GLU A 136 16.47 -15.91 2.90
CA GLU A 136 15.19 -16.66 2.89
C GLU A 136 15.32 -18.20 2.84
N VAL A 137 16.53 -18.76 2.80
CA VAL A 137 16.75 -20.16 2.40
C VAL A 137 16.45 -21.19 3.52
N ASN A 138 16.33 -20.79 4.79
CA ASN A 138 16.31 -21.76 5.90
C ASN A 138 15.02 -21.90 6.71
N ASN A 139 13.92 -21.24 6.33
CA ASN A 139 12.62 -21.54 6.92
C ASN A 139 12.07 -22.85 6.31
N ARG A 140 12.67 -23.98 6.69
CA ARG A 140 12.04 -25.30 6.57
C ARG A 140 10.65 -25.15 7.15
N ALA A 141 9.64 -25.23 6.29
CA ALA A 141 8.26 -25.32 6.71
C ALA A 141 8.21 -26.50 7.68
N GLU A 142 7.98 -26.21 8.96
CA GLU A 142 7.41 -27.19 9.86
C GLU A 142 6.22 -27.78 9.10
N GLU A 143 6.18 -29.11 8.96
CA GLU A 143 5.10 -29.79 8.26
C GLU A 143 3.81 -29.45 9.01
N GLU A 144 3.07 -28.48 8.48
CA GLU A 144 1.84 -27.99 9.05
C GLU A 144 0.74 -29.03 8.72
N ASP A 145 0.45 -29.90 9.69
CA ASP A 145 -0.45 -31.05 9.53
C ASP A 145 -1.93 -30.64 9.43
N SER A 146 -2.32 -29.51 10.02
CA SER A 146 -3.71 -29.07 9.97
C SER A 146 -4.11 -28.50 8.60
N TYR A 147 -5.33 -28.83 8.15
CA TYR A 147 -5.88 -28.33 6.89
C TYR A 147 -5.85 -26.80 6.81
N ILE A 148 -6.23 -26.12 7.90
CA ILE A 148 -6.30 -24.66 7.95
C ILE A 148 -4.90 -24.02 7.92
N ALA A 149 -3.89 -24.64 8.54
CA ALA A 149 -2.52 -24.19 8.43
C ALA A 149 -2.05 -24.21 6.97
N GLN A 150 -2.27 -25.34 6.28
CA GLN A 150 -1.94 -25.47 4.85
C GLN A 150 -2.64 -24.43 3.98
N GLN A 151 -3.91 -24.12 4.25
CA GLN A 151 -4.60 -23.06 3.51
C GLN A 151 -4.07 -21.66 3.87
N ALA A 152 -3.72 -21.42 5.13
CA ALA A 152 -3.15 -20.16 5.59
C ALA A 152 -1.74 -19.88 5.03
N LEU A 153 -1.02 -20.91 4.54
CA LEU A 153 0.21 -20.71 3.78
C LEU A 153 -0.01 -19.86 2.51
N ARG A 154 -1.22 -19.78 1.96
CA ARG A 154 -1.53 -18.85 0.86
C ARG A 154 -1.28 -17.40 1.26
N VAL A 155 -1.62 -17.03 2.50
CA VAL A 155 -1.36 -15.69 3.06
C VAL A 155 0.15 -15.43 3.14
N ARG A 156 0.92 -16.43 3.61
CA ARG A 156 2.39 -16.35 3.65
C ARG A 156 3.03 -16.23 2.27
N ASN A 157 2.47 -16.92 1.28
CA ASN A 157 3.02 -16.99 -0.08
C ASN A 157 2.64 -15.79 -0.95
N ALA A 158 1.72 -14.93 -0.49
CA ALA A 158 1.46 -13.65 -1.13
C ALA A 158 2.69 -12.74 -1.03
N ARG A 159 2.86 -11.82 -1.98
CA ARG A 159 4.04 -10.94 -2.02
C ARG A 159 4.00 -9.84 -0.96
N CYS A 160 2.80 -9.34 -0.69
CA CYS A 160 2.55 -8.26 0.26
C CYS A 160 1.11 -8.33 0.76
N CYS A 161 0.81 -7.57 1.81
CA CYS A 161 -0.51 -7.58 2.45
C CYS A 161 -1.62 -7.01 1.55
N TRP A 162 -1.28 -6.33 0.46
CA TRP A 162 -2.27 -5.82 -0.50
C TRP A 162 -2.82 -6.92 -1.41
N GLU A 163 -2.05 -7.98 -1.66
CA GLU A 163 -2.51 -9.10 -2.50
C GLU A 163 -3.59 -9.94 -1.80
N ILE A 164 -3.49 -10.10 -0.47
CA ILE A 164 -4.44 -10.91 0.30
C ILE A 164 -5.82 -10.24 0.44
N LEU A 165 -5.90 -8.93 0.15
CA LEU A 165 -7.15 -8.18 0.18
C LEU A 165 -7.93 -8.29 -1.13
N LYS A 166 -7.28 -8.67 -2.22
CA LYS A 166 -7.90 -8.69 -3.55
C LYS A 166 -9.09 -9.63 -3.60
N GLU A 167 -10.08 -9.23 -4.39
CA GLU A 167 -11.20 -10.09 -4.72
C GLU A 167 -10.73 -11.43 -5.28
N GLY A 168 -11.36 -12.52 -4.83
CA GLY A 168 -11.03 -13.88 -5.25
C GLY A 168 -9.73 -14.44 -4.66
N PHE A 169 -9.06 -13.75 -3.71
CA PHE A 169 -7.88 -14.29 -3.04
C PHE A 169 -8.18 -15.61 -2.31
N ILE A 170 -9.32 -15.67 -1.59
CA ILE A 170 -9.89 -16.92 -1.05
C ILE A 170 -11.17 -17.23 -1.81
N GLN A 171 -11.27 -18.46 -2.32
CA GLN A 171 -12.44 -18.96 -3.04
C GLN A 171 -13.13 -20.05 -2.20
N ARG A 172 -14.47 -19.99 -2.13
CA ARG A 172 -15.30 -20.97 -1.44
C ARG A 172 -15.48 -22.19 -2.34
N GLY A 173 -15.10 -23.36 -1.85
CA GLY A 173 -15.28 -24.61 -2.58
C GLY A 173 -14.25 -24.81 -3.70
N GLY A 174 -13.57 -25.96 -3.68
CA GLY A 174 -12.56 -26.35 -4.66
C GLY A 174 -13.15 -26.66 -6.04
N GLY A 175 -13.80 -25.67 -6.67
CA GLY A 175 -14.34 -25.74 -8.03
C GLY A 175 -13.31 -26.12 -9.08
N ASP A 176 -12.02 -26.15 -8.72
CA ASP A 176 -10.98 -26.49 -9.67
C ASP A 176 -9.64 -26.93 -9.02
N ILE A 177 -9.67 -27.77 -7.97
CA ILE A 177 -8.41 -28.32 -7.40
C ILE A 177 -7.60 -29.16 -8.42
N THR A 178 -8.19 -29.49 -9.59
CA THR A 178 -7.47 -30.10 -10.71
C THR A 178 -6.89 -29.11 -11.72
N SER A 179 -7.25 -27.83 -11.70
CA SER A 179 -6.55 -26.82 -12.50
C SER A 179 -5.38 -26.24 -11.69
N SER A 180 -4.26 -26.98 -11.76
CA SER A 180 -2.92 -26.53 -11.37
C SER A 180 -2.76 -25.02 -11.60
N PRO A 181 -2.19 -24.25 -10.64
CA PRO A 181 -2.09 -22.80 -10.69
C PRO A 181 -1.45 -22.41 -12.02
N ARG A 182 -2.30 -22.06 -12.99
CA ARG A 182 -1.84 -21.73 -14.33
C ARG A 182 -0.96 -20.52 -14.12
N LYS A 183 0.35 -20.71 -14.30
CA LYS A 183 1.29 -19.62 -14.58
C LYS A 183 0.53 -18.66 -15.49
N PRO A 184 0.45 -17.36 -15.18
CA PRO A 184 -0.20 -16.39 -16.04
C PRO A 184 0.44 -16.57 -17.40
N THR A 185 -0.27 -17.28 -18.27
CA THR A 185 0.31 -17.76 -19.51
C THR A 185 0.29 -16.50 -20.33
N SER A 186 1.44 -15.81 -20.35
CA SER A 186 1.71 -14.66 -21.19
C SER A 186 1.07 -14.97 -22.53
N ARG A 187 -0.09 -14.36 -22.74
CA ARG A 187 -0.89 -14.48 -23.95
C ARG A 187 -0.08 -13.72 -24.96
N ARG A 188 0.96 -14.39 -25.48
CA ARG A 188 1.70 -13.95 -26.64
C ARG A 188 0.65 -13.98 -27.73
N VAL A 189 0.05 -12.82 -27.95
CA VAL A 189 -0.83 -12.52 -29.07
C VAL A 189 -0.09 -13.01 -30.31
N VAL A 190 -0.43 -14.22 -30.75
CA VAL A 190 -0.02 -14.76 -32.03
C VAL A 190 -0.85 -13.98 -33.03
N ARG A 191 -0.35 -12.79 -33.39
CA ARG A 191 -0.67 -12.15 -34.65
C ARG A 191 -0.26 -13.13 -35.74
N GLY A 192 -1.23 -13.70 -36.41
CA GLY A 192 -0.99 -14.42 -37.66
C GLY A 192 -1.84 -15.67 -37.80
N ARG A 193 -3.08 -15.50 -38.25
CA ARG A 193 -3.45 -16.01 -39.58
C ARG A 193 -4.77 -15.41 -40.01
N GLU A 194 -4.68 -14.72 -41.13
CA GLU A 194 -5.78 -14.39 -42.03
C GLU A 194 -6.59 -15.67 -42.26
N HIS A 195 -7.83 -15.69 -41.81
CA HIS A 195 -8.85 -16.48 -42.47
C HIS A 195 -10.13 -15.68 -42.51
N ASP A 196 -10.60 -15.58 -43.75
CA ASP A 196 -11.74 -14.83 -44.24
C ASP A 196 -13.05 -15.22 -43.56
N ASP A 197 -13.87 -14.19 -43.42
CA ASP A 197 -15.31 -14.14 -43.67
C ASP A 197 -16.31 -14.86 -42.74
N ASP A 198 -17.24 -14.02 -42.29
CA ASP A 198 -18.63 -14.27 -41.89
C ASP A 198 -18.89 -15.06 -40.60
N ASP A 199 -18.94 -14.34 -39.47
CA ASP A 199 -20.13 -14.32 -38.61
C ASP A 199 -20.06 -13.15 -37.60
N ASP A 200 -20.99 -12.21 -37.76
CA ASP A 200 -21.14 -10.90 -37.12
C ASP A 200 -21.73 -10.98 -35.69
N ASP A 201 -21.30 -11.95 -34.87
CA ASP A 201 -21.66 -11.98 -33.45
C ASP A 201 -20.66 -11.12 -32.67
N VAL A 202 -20.98 -9.83 -32.59
CA VAL A 202 -20.40 -8.88 -31.63
C VAL A 202 -20.77 -9.38 -30.22
N TRP A 203 -19.97 -10.31 -29.70
CA TRP A 203 -19.91 -10.61 -28.27
C TRP A 203 -19.42 -9.32 -27.58
N GLU A 204 -20.35 -8.42 -27.29
CA GLU A 204 -20.13 -7.27 -26.42
C GLU A 204 -19.45 -7.78 -25.16
N GLY A 205 -18.27 -7.22 -24.92
CA GLY A 205 -17.23 -7.74 -24.05
C GLY A 205 -17.75 -8.46 -22.81
N GLU A 206 -17.33 -9.71 -22.66
CA GLU A 206 -16.89 -10.18 -21.35
C GLU A 206 -15.89 -9.14 -20.86
N ASP A 207 -16.41 -8.18 -20.08
CA ASP A 207 -15.61 -7.26 -19.31
C ASP A 207 -14.51 -8.11 -18.67
N SER A 208 -13.28 -7.78 -19.01
CA SER A 208 -12.12 -8.38 -18.39
C SER A 208 -12.18 -7.96 -16.92
N ASP A 209 -12.93 -8.73 -16.12
CA ASP A 209 -13.20 -8.54 -14.70
C ASP A 209 -11.87 -8.57 -13.96
N THR A 210 -11.23 -7.42 -13.96
CA THR A 210 -10.02 -7.20 -13.20
C THR A 210 -10.48 -7.23 -11.75
N PRO A 211 -10.03 -8.20 -10.94
CA PRO A 211 -10.57 -8.39 -9.61
C PRO A 211 -10.42 -7.10 -8.81
N ALA A 212 -11.44 -6.75 -8.04
CA ALA A 212 -11.40 -5.54 -7.23
C ALA A 212 -10.17 -5.53 -6.31
N PRO A 213 -9.51 -4.37 -6.11
CA PRO A 213 -8.36 -4.26 -5.21
C PRO A 213 -8.65 -4.72 -3.78
N VAL A 214 -9.92 -4.62 -3.33
CA VAL A 214 -10.40 -5.13 -2.04
C VAL A 214 -11.68 -5.92 -2.27
N GLY A 215 -11.70 -7.19 -1.90
CA GLY A 215 -12.90 -8.03 -1.94
C GLY A 215 -13.91 -7.66 -0.85
N ASP A 216 -15.19 -7.96 -1.07
CA ASP A 216 -16.28 -7.57 -0.15
C ASP A 216 -16.16 -8.12 1.27
N HIS A 217 -15.49 -9.26 1.46
CA HIS A 217 -15.24 -9.86 2.77
C HIS A 217 -13.89 -9.46 3.39
N ALA A 218 -13.05 -8.70 2.66
CA ALA A 218 -11.72 -8.33 3.11
C ALA A 218 -11.65 -7.03 3.91
N TRP A 219 -12.75 -6.27 4.00
CA TRP A 219 -12.79 -4.96 4.67
C TRP A 219 -12.38 -5.00 6.15
N SER A 220 -12.81 -6.01 6.91
CA SER A 220 -12.44 -6.17 8.33
C SER A 220 -10.94 -6.41 8.51
N VAL A 221 -10.33 -7.17 7.59
CA VAL A 221 -8.88 -7.43 7.62
C VAL A 221 -8.10 -6.21 7.15
N PHE A 222 -8.63 -5.45 6.18
CA PHE A 222 -8.06 -4.17 5.79
C PHE A 222 -8.03 -3.17 6.95
N ASP A 223 -9.13 -3.02 7.70
CA ASP A 223 -9.19 -2.18 8.91
C ASP A 223 -8.18 -2.62 9.98
N TRP A 224 -8.04 -3.93 10.18
CA TRP A 224 -7.05 -4.48 11.09
C TRP A 224 -5.61 -4.14 10.67
N ILE A 225 -5.26 -4.33 9.40
CA ILE A 225 -3.93 -3.98 8.84
C ILE A 225 -3.64 -2.49 9.06
N LEU A 226 -4.59 -1.60 8.75
CA LEU A 226 -4.41 -0.16 8.96
C LEU A 226 -4.19 0.19 10.43
N THR A 227 -4.93 -0.46 11.32
CA THR A 227 -4.76 -0.29 12.76
C THR A 227 -3.35 -0.70 13.22
N LEU A 228 -2.76 -1.75 12.65
CA LEU A 228 -1.38 -2.12 12.94
C LEU A 228 -0.40 -1.02 12.51
N PHE A 229 -0.53 -0.53 11.28
CA PHE A 229 0.35 0.52 10.75
C PHE A 229 0.22 1.83 11.51
N GLU A 230 -0.99 2.25 11.88
CA GLU A 230 -1.21 3.46 12.67
C GLU A 230 -0.59 3.36 14.07
N LYS A 231 -0.67 2.20 14.71
CA LYS A 231 -0.04 1.96 16.02
C LYS A 231 1.49 1.93 15.92
N ASP A 232 2.01 1.42 14.81
CA ASP A 232 3.43 1.43 14.48
C ASP A 232 3.93 2.87 14.27
N GLU A 233 3.23 3.70 13.48
CA GLU A 233 3.55 5.14 13.35
C GLU A 233 3.59 5.85 14.70
N ALA A 234 2.58 5.60 15.54
CA ALA A 234 2.50 6.19 16.87
C ALA A 234 3.62 5.67 17.79
N ALA A 235 4.16 4.48 17.56
CA ALA A 235 5.32 3.97 18.29
C ALA A 235 6.62 4.67 17.86
N VAL A 236 6.82 4.84 16.55
CA VAL A 236 7.95 5.58 15.99
C VAL A 236 7.94 7.04 16.43
N GLU A 237 6.78 7.71 16.37
CA GLU A 237 6.63 9.11 16.81
C GLU A 237 6.97 9.28 18.30
N ARG A 238 6.57 8.34 19.16
CA ARG A 238 6.91 8.33 20.60
C ARG A 238 8.42 8.22 20.87
N THR A 239 9.19 7.69 19.93
CA THR A 239 10.67 7.62 20.03
C THR A 239 11.35 8.92 19.58
N GLY A 240 10.58 9.94 19.20
CA GLY A 240 11.10 11.21 18.70
C GLY A 240 11.52 11.17 17.22
N GLN A 241 11.28 10.05 16.53
CA GLN A 241 11.49 9.95 15.10
C GLN A 241 10.32 10.59 14.33
N VAL A 242 10.55 10.88 13.05
CA VAL A 242 9.50 11.35 12.14
C VAL A 242 8.38 10.31 12.10
N ARG A 243 7.13 10.76 12.11
CA ARG A 243 5.97 9.88 12.07
C ARG A 243 5.86 9.19 10.70
N TYR A 244 6.17 7.90 10.66
CA TYR A 244 5.91 6.98 9.55
C TYR A 244 5.84 5.55 10.10
N SER A 245 5.31 4.61 9.31
CA SER A 245 5.25 3.19 9.67
C SER A 245 6.31 2.39 8.93
N PRO A 246 7.38 1.91 9.61
CA PRO A 246 8.30 0.91 9.06
C PRO A 246 7.59 -0.34 8.54
N LEU A 247 6.52 -0.77 9.23
CA LEU A 247 5.73 -1.91 8.78
C LEU A 247 5.06 -1.65 7.43
N LEU A 248 4.44 -0.48 7.23
CA LEU A 248 3.91 -0.10 5.91
C LEU A 248 5.02 -0.03 4.84
N LEU A 249 6.19 0.51 5.16
CA LEU A 249 7.31 0.58 4.23
C LEU A 249 7.76 -0.82 3.77
N SER A 250 7.73 -1.82 4.67
CA SER A 250 8.04 -3.22 4.33
C SER A 250 7.08 -3.84 3.31
N GLN A 251 5.89 -3.25 3.13
CA GLN A 251 4.85 -3.68 2.19
C GLN A 251 4.98 -3.05 0.80
N ILE A 252 5.97 -2.19 0.59
CA ILE A 252 6.31 -1.59 -0.70
C ILE A 252 7.56 -2.30 -1.21
N PRO A 253 7.65 -2.78 -2.45
CA PRO A 253 8.85 -3.45 -2.96
C PRO A 253 10.14 -2.63 -2.72
N PRO A 254 11.24 -3.25 -2.25
CA PRO A 254 12.53 -2.57 -2.20
C PRO A 254 12.98 -2.24 -3.63
N SER A 255 13.61 -1.09 -3.80
CA SER A 255 14.16 -0.75 -5.11
C SER A 255 15.32 -1.68 -5.47
N ARG A 256 15.49 -1.96 -6.78
CA ARG A 256 16.55 -2.85 -7.30
C ARG A 256 17.96 -2.42 -6.90
N ALA A 257 18.15 -1.12 -6.66
CA ALA A 257 19.35 -0.63 -6.00
C ALA A 257 19.06 -0.57 -4.49
N ASN A 258 19.69 -1.46 -3.71
CA ASN A 258 19.44 -1.70 -2.28
C ASN A 258 19.37 -0.44 -1.38
N ASN A 259 19.90 0.69 -1.84
CA ASN A 259 19.94 1.95 -1.08
C ASN A 259 19.08 3.09 -1.69
N SER A 260 18.17 2.79 -2.62
CA SER A 260 17.32 3.81 -3.24
C SER A 260 15.91 3.80 -2.68
N ALA A 261 15.28 4.98 -2.69
CA ALA A 261 13.92 5.16 -2.21
C ALA A 261 12.95 4.21 -2.93
N ARG A 262 12.00 3.65 -2.17
CA ARG A 262 10.94 2.80 -2.73
C ARG A 262 9.98 3.68 -3.53
N TRP A 263 9.47 3.17 -4.65
CA TRP A 263 8.61 3.95 -5.55
C TRP A 263 7.39 3.16 -6.07
N GLU A 264 7.36 1.84 -5.89
CA GLU A 264 6.27 0.96 -6.36
C GLU A 264 5.04 1.01 -5.43
N VAL A 265 4.36 2.16 -5.42
CA VAL A 265 3.19 2.45 -4.56
C VAL A 265 1.84 2.17 -5.23
N GLU A 266 1.83 1.55 -6.41
CA GLU A 266 0.59 1.39 -7.19
C GLU A 266 -0.47 0.58 -6.44
N MET A 267 -0.12 -0.59 -5.92
CA MET A 267 -1.04 -1.45 -5.17
C MET A 267 -1.71 -0.78 -3.96
N PRO A 268 -0.96 -0.16 -3.00
CA PRO A 268 -1.61 0.53 -1.89
C PRO A 268 -2.43 1.75 -2.35
N LEU A 269 -2.04 2.43 -3.44
CA LEU A 269 -2.86 3.50 -4.00
C LEU A 269 -4.14 2.97 -4.65
N ASP A 270 -4.10 1.84 -5.35
CA ASP A 270 -5.29 1.22 -5.94
C ASP A 270 -6.27 0.80 -4.85
N VAL A 271 -5.78 0.21 -3.75
CA VAL A 271 -6.59 -0.10 -2.56
C VAL A 271 -7.20 1.17 -1.96
N ALA A 272 -6.41 2.23 -1.76
CA ALA A 272 -6.88 3.45 -1.13
C ALA A 272 -7.96 4.17 -1.98
N PHE A 273 -7.72 4.31 -3.29
CA PHE A 273 -8.66 4.98 -4.18
C PHE A 273 -9.89 4.11 -4.48
N HIS A 274 -9.75 2.79 -4.54
CA HIS A 274 -10.90 1.90 -4.58
C HIS A 274 -11.78 2.09 -3.34
N ALA A 275 -11.20 2.12 -2.14
CA ALA A 275 -11.93 2.35 -0.89
C ALA A 275 -12.61 3.73 -0.82
N LEU A 276 -11.99 4.78 -1.36
CA LEU A 276 -12.59 6.12 -1.46
C LEU A 276 -13.81 6.17 -2.38
N LEU A 277 -13.83 5.33 -3.42
CA LEU A 277 -14.92 5.23 -4.39
C LEU A 277 -16.06 4.30 -3.94
N GLN A 278 -15.89 3.59 -2.82
CA GLN A 278 -16.94 2.74 -2.28
C GLN A 278 -18.08 3.56 -1.67
N ASP A 279 -19.26 2.98 -1.72
CA ASP A 279 -20.39 3.45 -0.94
C ASP A 279 -20.15 3.22 0.57
N GLY A 280 -20.55 4.20 1.38
CA GLY A 280 -20.49 4.10 2.83
C GLY A 280 -19.25 4.75 3.46
N GLU A 281 -19.50 5.53 4.50
CA GLU A 281 -18.47 6.30 5.19
C GLU A 281 -17.36 5.43 5.80
N ALA A 282 -17.72 4.23 6.29
CA ALA A 282 -16.76 3.32 6.88
C ALA A 282 -15.66 2.93 5.88
N ARG A 283 -16.03 2.50 4.66
CA ARG A 283 -15.06 2.08 3.62
C ARG A 283 -14.23 3.26 3.12
N ARG A 284 -14.87 4.42 2.87
CA ARG A 284 -14.16 5.65 2.47
C ARG A 284 -13.14 6.10 3.52
N SER A 285 -13.49 6.00 4.80
CA SER A 285 -12.58 6.34 5.90
C SER A 285 -11.32 5.45 5.92
N LEU A 286 -11.42 4.19 5.51
CA LEU A 286 -10.24 3.30 5.38
C LEU A 286 -9.31 3.77 4.26
N GLY A 287 -9.87 4.26 3.14
CA GLY A 287 -9.09 4.87 2.06
C GLY A 287 -8.35 6.13 2.51
N VAL A 288 -9.01 7.01 3.27
CA VAL A 288 -8.40 8.23 3.85
C VAL A 288 -7.29 7.87 4.85
N ARG A 289 -7.51 6.86 5.71
CA ARG A 289 -6.52 6.38 6.67
C ARG A 289 -5.27 5.83 5.96
N LEU A 290 -5.44 4.99 4.93
CA LEU A 290 -4.32 4.49 4.14
C LEU A 290 -3.54 5.63 3.45
N LEU A 291 -4.25 6.58 2.82
CA LEU A 291 -3.58 7.75 2.22
C LEU A 291 -2.83 8.58 3.26
N THR A 292 -3.39 8.75 4.46
CA THR A 292 -2.71 9.47 5.55
C THR A 292 -1.39 8.79 5.92
N LEU A 293 -1.37 7.46 6.06
CA LEU A 293 -0.16 6.70 6.34
C LEU A 293 0.88 6.84 5.21
N LEU A 294 0.44 6.76 3.95
CA LEU A 294 1.32 6.93 2.79
C LEU A 294 1.89 8.36 2.71
N ILE A 295 1.08 9.37 3.03
CA ILE A 295 1.51 10.79 3.09
C ILE A 295 2.53 10.98 4.22
N ASN A 296 2.28 10.41 5.40
CA ASN A 296 3.25 10.41 6.50
C ASN A 296 4.56 9.76 6.06
N LEU A 297 4.52 8.65 5.33
CA LEU A 297 5.72 8.02 4.77
C LEU A 297 6.50 8.96 3.82
N THR A 298 5.84 9.87 3.09
CA THR A 298 6.54 10.85 2.25
C THR A 298 7.37 11.87 3.02
N SER A 299 7.14 12.01 4.33
CA SER A 299 8.00 12.82 5.21
C SER A 299 9.37 12.19 5.46
N THR A 300 9.61 10.99 4.92
CA THR A 300 10.91 10.31 4.94
C THR A 300 11.61 10.38 3.59
N THR A 301 12.92 10.15 3.56
CA THR A 301 13.68 9.91 2.31
C THR A 301 13.52 8.49 1.75
N LEU A 302 12.82 7.60 2.47
CA LEU A 302 12.68 6.17 2.13
C LEU A 302 11.68 5.91 1.00
N LEU A 303 10.82 6.88 0.69
CA LEU A 303 9.84 6.81 -0.39
C LEU A 303 10.10 7.91 -1.42
N ASP A 304 10.11 7.60 -2.72
CA ASP A 304 10.29 8.60 -3.78
C ASP A 304 9.08 9.55 -3.83
N PHE A 305 9.27 10.78 -3.37
CA PHE A 305 8.20 11.78 -3.31
C PHE A 305 7.62 12.11 -4.68
N SER A 306 8.46 12.21 -5.70
CA SER A 306 8.04 12.73 -7.00
C SER A 306 7.18 11.69 -7.72
N MET A 307 7.60 10.43 -7.66
CA MET A 307 6.84 9.30 -8.19
C MET A 307 5.50 9.15 -7.46
N PHE A 308 5.52 9.20 -6.12
CA PHE A 308 4.30 9.14 -5.31
C PHE A 308 3.35 10.30 -5.61
N LEU A 309 3.87 11.54 -5.65
CA LEU A 309 3.08 12.74 -5.93
C LEU A 309 2.43 12.67 -7.31
N ASN A 310 3.15 12.21 -8.33
CA ASN A 310 2.60 12.04 -9.68
C ASN A 310 1.49 10.98 -9.71
N ALA A 311 1.71 9.83 -9.04
CA ALA A 311 0.75 8.74 -8.97
C ALA A 311 -0.54 9.15 -8.25
N VAL A 312 -0.45 9.90 -7.14
CA VAL A 312 -1.61 10.45 -6.42
C VAL A 312 -2.29 11.54 -7.24
N SER A 313 -1.53 12.49 -7.80
CA SER A 313 -2.12 13.59 -8.57
C SER A 313 -2.91 13.09 -9.79
N THR A 314 -2.43 12.04 -10.44
CA THR A 314 -3.14 11.39 -11.56
C THR A 314 -4.49 10.85 -11.10
N ARG A 315 -4.52 10.11 -9.97
CA ARG A 315 -5.76 9.54 -9.42
C ARG A 315 -6.71 10.60 -8.85
N VAL A 316 -6.19 11.64 -8.19
CA VAL A 316 -7.01 12.79 -7.72
C VAL A 316 -7.65 13.52 -8.89
N SER A 317 -6.94 13.64 -10.03
CA SER A 317 -7.48 14.30 -11.22
C SER A 317 -8.57 13.47 -11.92
N SER A 318 -8.63 12.16 -11.68
CA SER A 318 -9.70 11.28 -12.18
C SER A 318 -10.88 11.14 -11.21
N LEU A 319 -10.79 11.69 -9.99
CA LEU A 319 -11.88 11.62 -9.02
C LEU A 319 -12.99 12.63 -9.35
N PRO A 320 -14.27 12.29 -9.05
CA PRO A 320 -15.35 13.25 -8.97
C PRO A 320 -15.06 14.41 -7.98
N VAL A 321 -15.61 15.59 -8.26
CA VAL A 321 -15.33 16.83 -7.48
C VAL A 321 -15.73 16.69 -6.00
N ASP A 322 -16.85 16.01 -5.73
CA ASP A 322 -17.33 15.69 -4.40
C ASP A 322 -16.36 14.75 -3.66
N MET A 323 -15.80 13.76 -4.35
CA MET A 323 -14.80 12.85 -3.77
C MET A 323 -13.47 13.54 -3.50
N VAL A 324 -13.03 14.47 -4.36
CA VAL A 324 -11.85 15.30 -4.10
C VAL A 324 -12.07 16.22 -2.90
N SER A 325 -13.25 16.82 -2.80
CA SER A 325 -13.63 17.66 -1.66
C SER A 325 -13.64 16.85 -0.36
N TYR A 326 -14.27 15.66 -0.38
CA TYR A 326 -14.31 14.73 0.74
C TYR A 326 -12.90 14.29 1.16
N LEU A 327 -12.05 13.91 0.21
CA LEU A 327 -10.68 13.49 0.48
C LEU A 327 -9.92 14.60 1.22
N PHE A 328 -9.92 15.82 0.68
CA PHE A 328 -9.18 16.91 1.31
C PHE A 328 -9.77 17.36 2.64
N SER A 329 -11.09 17.31 2.84
CA SER A 329 -11.67 17.62 4.15
C SER A 329 -11.41 16.55 5.20
N SER A 330 -11.27 15.28 4.78
CA SER A 330 -11.11 14.14 5.69
C SER A 330 -9.66 13.87 6.08
N LEU A 331 -8.69 14.33 5.28
CA LEU A 331 -7.26 14.24 5.63
C LEU A 331 -6.94 15.09 6.87
N PRO A 332 -6.22 14.54 7.87
CA PRO A 332 -5.89 15.25 9.10
C PRO A 332 -5.17 16.59 8.86
N LEU A 333 -5.44 17.59 9.72
CA LEU A 333 -4.83 18.91 9.68
C LEU A 333 -3.41 18.92 10.28
N THR A 334 -2.56 17.97 9.88
CA THR A 334 -1.14 17.94 10.26
C THR A 334 -0.31 18.76 9.27
N GLN A 335 0.86 19.23 9.71
CA GLN A 335 1.79 19.96 8.84
C GLN A 335 2.18 19.15 7.59
N THR A 336 2.46 17.84 7.76
CA THR A 336 2.78 16.93 6.65
C THR A 336 1.66 16.85 5.62
N ASN A 337 0.41 16.67 6.06
CA ASN A 337 -0.75 16.64 5.17
C ASN A 337 -0.98 17.98 4.48
N ALA A 338 -0.81 19.11 5.18
CA ALA A 338 -0.94 20.43 4.57
C ALA A 338 0.10 20.66 3.46
N HIS A 339 1.38 20.33 3.71
CA HIS A 339 2.42 20.37 2.68
C HIS A 339 2.08 19.46 1.49
N PHE A 340 1.62 18.24 1.77
CA PHE A 340 1.24 17.31 0.73
C PHE A 340 0.09 17.84 -0.14
N LYS A 341 -0.97 18.37 0.47
CA LYS A 341 -2.11 19.00 -0.25
C LYS A 341 -1.64 20.15 -1.14
N VAL A 342 -0.75 21.01 -0.65
CA VAL A 342 -0.14 22.08 -1.45
C VAL A 342 0.60 21.52 -2.66
N MET A 343 1.39 20.46 -2.48
CA MET A 343 2.16 19.85 -3.57
C MET A 343 1.26 19.15 -4.60
N VAL A 344 0.19 18.47 -4.17
CA VAL A 344 -0.81 17.86 -5.08
C VAL A 344 -1.51 18.95 -5.88
N CYS A 345 -1.99 20.00 -5.21
CA CYS A 345 -2.66 21.10 -5.89
C CYS A 345 -1.71 21.82 -6.85
N ARG A 346 -0.46 22.08 -6.45
CA ARG A 346 0.58 22.64 -7.34
C ARG A 346 0.79 21.78 -8.57
N HIS A 347 0.90 20.46 -8.39
CA HIS A 347 1.11 19.53 -9.49
C HIS A 347 -0.08 19.49 -10.47
N ALA A 348 -1.31 19.41 -9.94
CA ALA A 348 -2.52 19.38 -10.73
C ALA A 348 -2.80 20.71 -11.46
N LEU A 349 -2.59 21.86 -10.80
CA LEU A 349 -2.84 23.19 -11.36
C LEU A 349 -1.72 23.69 -12.30
N GLY A 350 -0.47 23.31 -12.01
CA GLY A 350 0.70 23.72 -12.79
C GLY A 350 0.79 23.02 -14.16
N GLY A 351 0.11 21.88 -14.30
CA GLY A 351 0.35 20.96 -15.41
C GLY A 351 1.79 20.42 -15.39
N SER A 352 2.08 19.40 -16.21
CA SER A 352 3.40 18.76 -16.27
C SER A 352 4.54 19.68 -16.78
N HIS A 353 4.33 21.00 -16.87
CA HIS A 353 5.26 21.96 -17.48
C HIS A 353 6.49 22.28 -16.62
N THR A 354 6.49 21.93 -15.32
CA THR A 354 7.60 22.24 -14.41
C THR A 354 8.89 21.45 -14.70
N THR A 355 8.85 20.42 -15.54
CA THR A 355 10.06 19.73 -16.03
C THR A 355 10.49 20.17 -17.44
N SER A 356 9.69 20.98 -18.14
CA SER A 356 9.90 21.30 -19.56
C SER A 356 10.94 22.39 -19.85
N GLY A 357 11.53 23.01 -18.83
CA GLY A 357 12.55 24.04 -19.01
C GLY A 357 13.96 23.51 -19.31
N LYS A 358 14.23 22.22 -19.08
CA LYS A 358 15.43 21.58 -19.61
C LYS A 358 15.05 20.93 -20.94
N PRO A 359 15.68 21.30 -22.07
CA PRO A 359 15.45 20.59 -23.32
C PRO A 359 15.66 19.11 -23.02
N LYS A 360 14.61 18.29 -23.25
CA LYS A 360 14.70 16.82 -23.18
C LYS A 360 16.05 16.47 -23.81
N PRO A 361 16.97 15.79 -23.11
CA PRO A 361 18.21 15.33 -23.74
C PRO A 361 17.77 14.53 -24.95
N GLN A 362 17.87 15.15 -26.12
CA GLN A 362 17.50 14.55 -27.39
C GLN A 362 18.32 13.28 -27.41
N ALA A 363 17.65 12.12 -27.48
CA ALA A 363 18.29 10.82 -27.41
C ALA A 363 19.31 10.74 -28.54
N ARG A 364 20.54 11.19 -28.27
CA ARG A 364 21.65 11.12 -29.20
C ARG A 364 21.85 9.64 -29.37
N ALA A 365 21.63 9.15 -30.59
CA ALA A 365 21.80 7.75 -30.92
C ALA A 365 23.10 7.26 -30.29
N ARG A 366 22.98 6.44 -29.24
CA ARG A 366 24.13 5.79 -28.62
C ARG A 366 24.78 4.99 -29.75
N ALA A 367 26.06 5.25 -30.02
CA ALA A 367 26.83 4.48 -30.98
C ALA A 367 26.58 3.00 -30.68
N GLN A 368 25.98 2.28 -31.64
CA GLN A 368 25.71 0.86 -31.46
C GLN A 368 27.03 0.15 -31.10
N PRO A 369 27.03 -0.74 -30.10
CA PRO A 369 28.21 -1.52 -29.78
C PRO A 369 28.63 -2.29 -31.02
N ARG A 370 29.76 -1.87 -31.59
CA ARG A 370 30.37 -2.45 -32.79
C ARG A 370 30.60 -3.93 -32.49
N ARG A 371 29.88 -4.81 -33.19
CA ARG A 371 30.08 -6.27 -33.13
C ARG A 371 31.58 -6.54 -33.28
N ARG A 372 32.24 -6.96 -32.20
CA ARG A 372 33.58 -7.55 -32.28
C ARG A 372 33.42 -8.87 -33.02
N THR A 373 33.87 -8.90 -34.26
CA THR A 373 34.08 -10.11 -35.05
C THR A 373 35.03 -10.99 -34.26
N ARG A 374 34.50 -12.08 -33.69
CA ARG A 374 35.27 -13.08 -32.97
C ARG A 374 36.04 -13.88 -34.02
N THR A 375 37.31 -13.57 -34.17
CA THR A 375 38.26 -14.33 -34.98
C THR A 375 38.37 -15.73 -34.39
N THR A 376 37.97 -16.71 -35.18
CA THR A 376 38.22 -18.13 -35.00
C THR A 376 39.71 -18.39 -35.14
N THR A 377 40.40 -18.65 -34.04
CA THR A 377 41.67 -19.40 -34.05
C THR A 377 41.38 -20.83 -33.65
N ASP A 378 41.38 -21.68 -34.68
CA ASP A 378 41.66 -23.10 -34.59
C ASP A 378 42.99 -23.32 -33.87
N THR A 379 43.00 -24.21 -32.89
CA THR A 379 44.20 -24.99 -32.54
C THR A 379 43.76 -26.31 -31.91
N THR A 380 43.63 -27.29 -32.79
CA THR A 380 44.04 -28.69 -32.67
C THR A 380 44.32 -29.26 -31.27
N ALA A 381 43.65 -30.39 -31.04
CA ALA A 381 43.92 -31.43 -30.06
C ALA A 381 45.39 -31.84 -29.94
N ASP A 382 45.82 -32.27 -28.75
CA ASP A 382 46.27 -33.66 -28.56
C ASP A 382 46.27 -34.11 -27.07
N ALA A 383 46.01 -35.41 -26.93
CA ALA A 383 46.11 -36.39 -25.85
C ALA A 383 46.51 -36.05 -24.40
N GLY A 384 45.94 -36.81 -23.47
CA GLY A 384 46.61 -37.16 -22.22
C GLY A 384 45.72 -37.73 -21.11
N ALA A 385 45.44 -39.04 -21.15
CA ALA A 385 44.90 -39.79 -20.02
C ALA A 385 45.92 -39.90 -18.87
N GLY A 386 45.45 -39.89 -17.63
CA GLY A 386 46.31 -40.18 -16.47
C GLY A 386 45.57 -40.11 -15.13
N ALA A 387 45.28 -41.29 -14.57
CA ALA A 387 44.88 -41.48 -13.19
C ALA A 387 46.02 -41.13 -12.22
N GLY A 388 45.69 -40.68 -11.00
CA GLY A 388 46.69 -40.55 -9.94
C GLY A 388 46.17 -39.86 -8.68
N ALA A 389 46.00 -40.66 -7.63
CA ALA A 389 45.83 -40.22 -6.26
C ALA A 389 47.08 -39.45 -5.77
N GLY A 390 46.89 -38.49 -4.86
CA GLY A 390 48.02 -37.84 -4.18
C GLY A 390 47.60 -36.71 -3.26
N ALA A 391 47.65 -36.98 -1.96
CA ALA A 391 47.67 -35.99 -0.90
C ALA A 391 48.86 -35.01 -1.09
N GLY A 392 48.66 -33.74 -0.76
CA GLY A 392 49.74 -32.76 -0.81
C GLY A 392 49.29 -31.39 -0.36
N ALA A 393 49.64 -31.05 0.88
CA ALA A 393 49.64 -29.70 1.41
C ALA A 393 50.45 -28.78 0.48
N GLY A 394 49.86 -27.62 0.14
CA GLY A 394 50.49 -26.63 -0.72
C GLY A 394 49.96 -25.25 -0.38
N ALA A 395 50.81 -24.48 0.29
CA ALA A 395 50.60 -23.10 0.69
C ALA A 395 50.19 -22.21 -0.49
N LEU A 396 49.15 -21.40 -0.29
CA LEU A 396 48.77 -20.34 -1.21
C LEU A 396 49.64 -19.10 -0.97
N PRO A 397 50.13 -18.44 -2.04
CA PRO A 397 50.90 -17.21 -1.92
C PRO A 397 49.99 -16.01 -1.60
N SER A 398 50.40 -15.30 -0.55
CA SER A 398 49.87 -14.01 -0.13
C SER A 398 50.08 -12.98 -1.24
N LEU A 399 49.00 -12.50 -1.85
CA LEU A 399 49.00 -11.39 -2.79
C LEU A 399 48.73 -10.10 -2.01
N ASN A 400 49.79 -9.32 -1.84
CA ASN A 400 49.81 -7.96 -1.32
C ASN A 400 48.74 -7.08 -1.99
N GLN A 401 47.70 -6.75 -1.24
CA GLN A 401 46.75 -5.71 -1.58
C GLN A 401 47.16 -4.43 -0.83
N PRO A 402 47.38 -3.28 -1.52
CA PRO A 402 47.84 -2.06 -0.87
C PRO A 402 46.75 -1.51 0.07
N SER A 403 47.16 -1.33 1.32
CA SER A 403 46.39 -0.75 2.42
C SER A 403 45.78 0.59 2.02
N ALA A 404 44.45 0.63 1.89
CA ALA A 404 43.71 1.87 1.88
C ALA A 404 43.74 2.48 3.30
N PRO A 405 43.99 3.79 3.45
CA PRO A 405 44.03 4.44 4.75
C PRO A 405 42.62 4.65 5.29
N GLY A 406 42.39 4.20 6.53
CA GLY A 406 41.37 4.75 7.43
C GLY A 406 39.96 4.15 7.30
N ALA A 407 39.79 2.91 7.75
CA ALA A 407 38.50 2.48 8.28
C ALA A 407 38.26 3.25 9.59
N GLN A 408 37.52 4.36 9.50
CA GLN A 408 36.90 4.99 10.67
C GLN A 408 35.83 4.03 11.21
N ASP A 409 35.92 3.74 12.50
CA ASP A 409 34.88 3.05 13.26
C ASP A 409 33.49 3.64 12.94
N PRO A 410 32.52 2.85 12.45
CA PRO A 410 31.11 3.24 12.43
C PRO A 410 30.51 3.07 13.83
N GLY A 411 31.23 3.56 14.84
CA GLY A 411 30.82 3.53 16.24
C GLY A 411 29.75 4.59 16.47
N ALA A 412 28.54 4.13 16.78
CA ALA A 412 27.48 4.79 17.54
C ALA A 412 27.41 6.33 17.42
N ASP A 413 26.43 6.84 16.67
CA ASP A 413 25.73 8.15 16.87
C ASP A 413 25.25 8.82 15.58
N GLY A 414 25.41 8.16 14.43
CA GLY A 414 24.80 8.61 13.18
C GLY A 414 23.38 8.06 12.99
N ALA A 415 22.42 8.39 13.87
CA ALA A 415 21.00 8.24 13.50
C ALA A 415 20.75 9.22 12.35
N SER A 416 21.02 8.78 11.12
CA SER A 416 20.87 9.57 9.92
C SER A 416 19.44 10.09 9.89
N PHE A 417 19.29 11.41 9.95
CA PHE A 417 17.98 12.03 9.94
C PHE A 417 17.25 11.62 8.66
N VAL A 418 16.28 10.72 8.80
CA VAL A 418 15.43 10.21 7.72
C VAL A 418 14.42 11.28 7.24
N ALA A 419 14.29 12.38 7.98
CA ALA A 419 13.35 13.46 7.71
C ALA A 419 13.60 14.12 6.34
N ARG A 420 12.56 14.15 5.50
CA ARG A 420 12.54 14.90 4.24
C ARG A 420 12.19 16.36 4.50
N LYS A 421 12.94 17.25 3.86
CA LYS A 421 12.50 18.65 3.65
C LYS A 421 11.65 18.71 2.39
N TYR A 422 10.39 19.11 2.52
CA TYR A 422 9.51 19.32 1.36
C TYR A 422 10.02 20.47 0.49
N PRO A 423 9.80 20.42 -0.84
CA PRO A 423 10.07 21.56 -1.71
C PRO A 423 9.30 22.79 -1.23
N ALA A 424 10.00 23.91 -1.07
CA ALA A 424 9.37 25.18 -0.70
C ALA A 424 8.54 25.71 -1.88
N ILE A 425 7.37 26.25 -1.58
CA ILE A 425 6.51 26.98 -2.52
C ILE A 425 6.43 28.44 -2.07
N SER A 426 6.79 29.35 -2.97
CA SER A 426 6.72 30.78 -2.71
C SER A 426 5.29 31.29 -2.85
N THR A 427 5.02 32.42 -2.21
CA THR A 427 3.75 33.13 -2.34
C THR A 427 3.47 33.53 -3.78
N SER A 428 4.52 33.89 -4.55
CA SER A 428 4.39 34.21 -5.97
C SER A 428 3.90 33.03 -6.78
N ASP A 429 4.42 31.82 -6.51
CA ASP A 429 3.99 30.59 -7.19
C ASP A 429 2.51 30.30 -6.88
N VAL A 430 2.08 30.48 -5.63
CA VAL A 430 0.66 30.31 -5.23
C VAL A 430 -0.25 31.29 -5.98
N LEU A 431 0.14 32.57 -6.03
CA LEU A 431 -0.63 33.61 -6.71
C LEU A 431 -0.71 33.37 -8.23
N GLU A 432 0.38 32.91 -8.85
CA GLU A 432 0.43 32.54 -10.26
C GLU A 432 -0.53 31.37 -10.55
N LEU A 433 -0.46 30.30 -9.76
CA LEU A 433 -1.32 29.13 -9.90
C LEU A 433 -2.80 29.47 -9.69
N LEU A 434 -3.10 30.34 -8.73
CA LEU A 434 -4.46 30.81 -8.46
C LEU A 434 -4.99 31.62 -9.65
N SER A 435 -4.20 32.56 -10.17
CA SER A 435 -4.60 33.48 -11.24
C SER A 435 -4.62 32.85 -12.62
N ARG A 436 -4.01 31.66 -12.79
CA ARG A 436 -3.92 30.98 -14.08
C ARG A 436 -5.32 30.69 -14.66
N PRO A 437 -5.62 31.09 -15.91
CA PRO A 437 -6.92 30.82 -16.52
C PRO A 437 -7.11 29.32 -16.79
N ASN A 438 -8.30 28.81 -16.47
CA ASN A 438 -8.69 27.43 -16.72
C ASN A 438 -9.08 27.29 -18.22
N LYS A 439 -8.38 26.43 -18.96
CA LYS A 439 -8.69 26.13 -20.38
C LYS A 439 -9.53 24.86 -20.57
N ALA A 440 -9.99 24.26 -19.48
CA ALA A 440 -10.62 22.95 -19.49
C ALA A 440 -12.15 23.02 -19.62
N ASP A 441 -12.79 21.86 -19.77
CA ASP A 441 -14.25 21.72 -19.83
C ASP A 441 -14.95 22.12 -18.51
N ALA A 442 -16.28 22.21 -18.52
CA ALA A 442 -17.05 22.69 -17.37
C ALA A 442 -16.85 21.83 -16.10
N ALA A 443 -16.82 20.51 -16.26
CA ALA A 443 -16.58 19.58 -15.15
C ALA A 443 -15.18 19.79 -14.55
N SER A 444 -14.17 19.97 -15.40
CA SER A 444 -12.82 20.31 -14.97
C SER A 444 -12.75 21.70 -14.33
N VAL A 445 -13.57 22.69 -14.73
CA VAL A 445 -13.59 24.00 -14.04
C VAL A 445 -13.95 23.85 -12.56
N ALA A 446 -14.97 23.07 -12.22
CA ALA A 446 -15.36 22.85 -10.82
C ALA A 446 -14.24 22.17 -10.02
N LEU A 447 -13.62 21.13 -10.58
CA LEU A 447 -12.46 20.46 -9.98
C LEU A 447 -11.28 21.43 -9.78
N MET A 448 -10.95 22.23 -10.80
CA MET A 448 -9.85 23.19 -10.76
C MET A 448 -10.08 24.28 -9.70
N LEU A 449 -11.32 24.76 -9.54
CA LEU A 449 -11.68 25.71 -8.49
C LEU A 449 -11.58 25.07 -7.10
N CYS A 450 -11.99 23.80 -6.96
CA CYS A 450 -11.79 23.04 -5.73
C CYS A 450 -10.30 22.97 -5.37
N LEU A 451 -9.44 22.56 -6.31
CA LEU A 451 -7.99 22.49 -6.12
C LEU A 451 -7.36 23.85 -5.77
N LYS A 452 -7.82 24.94 -6.40
CA LYS A 452 -7.36 26.31 -6.08
C LYS A 452 -7.75 26.72 -4.66
N SER A 453 -8.97 26.38 -4.21
CA SER A 453 -9.40 26.65 -2.84
C SER A 453 -8.57 25.88 -1.82
N GLU A 454 -8.32 24.60 -2.08
CA GLU A 454 -7.54 23.74 -1.19
C GLU A 454 -6.06 24.11 -1.15
N LEU A 455 -5.50 24.57 -2.28
CA LEU A 455 -4.15 25.15 -2.33
C LEU A 455 -4.02 26.32 -1.36
N LEU A 456 -4.97 27.26 -1.39
CA LEU A 456 -4.94 28.45 -0.53
C LEU A 456 -5.02 28.08 0.94
N ILE A 457 -6.01 27.27 1.33
CA ILE A 457 -6.26 26.85 2.71
C ILE A 457 -5.04 26.09 3.25
N SER A 458 -4.54 25.13 2.48
CA SER A 458 -3.40 24.31 2.90
C SER A 458 -2.12 25.12 2.97
N TYR A 459 -1.90 26.07 2.06
CA TYR A 459 -0.72 26.94 2.10
C TYR A 459 -0.74 27.88 3.30
N ALA A 460 -1.89 28.48 3.61
CA ALA A 460 -2.03 29.29 4.80
C ALA A 460 -1.78 28.50 6.09
N LEU A 461 -2.28 27.27 6.18
CA LEU A 461 -2.00 26.37 7.31
C LEU A 461 -0.50 26.05 7.42
N VAL A 462 0.19 25.82 6.28
CA VAL A 462 1.66 25.68 6.27
C VAL A 462 2.32 26.94 6.84
N GLN A 463 1.95 28.13 6.38
CA GLN A 463 2.51 29.39 6.86
C GLN A 463 2.26 29.63 8.36
N GLN A 464 1.09 29.25 8.87
CA GLN A 464 0.76 29.39 10.30
C GLN A 464 1.64 28.49 11.19
N ASN A 465 1.92 27.27 10.73
CA ASN A 465 2.74 26.29 11.44
C ASN A 465 4.25 26.59 11.39
N LEU A 466 4.69 27.48 10.49
CA LEU A 466 6.09 27.93 10.43
C LEU A 466 6.38 28.97 11.50
N GLY A 467 7.59 28.91 12.08
CA GLY A 467 8.09 29.92 13.00
C GLY A 467 8.20 31.30 12.33
N PRO A 468 8.20 32.41 13.09
CA PRO A 468 8.18 33.77 12.52
C PRO A 468 9.29 34.04 11.49
N ASN A 469 10.45 33.40 11.64
CA ASN A 469 11.60 33.55 10.75
C ASN A 469 11.53 32.70 9.47
N ASP A 470 10.72 31.64 9.48
CA ASP A 470 10.58 30.70 8.36
C ASP A 470 9.36 31.01 7.48
N ARG A 471 8.49 31.92 7.95
CA ARG A 471 7.32 32.39 7.21
C ARG A 471 7.75 33.15 5.97
N ASP A 472 7.02 32.93 4.89
CA ASP A 472 7.21 33.71 3.66
C ASP A 472 6.75 35.15 3.90
N SER A 473 7.67 36.10 3.85
CA SER A 473 7.36 37.52 4.02
C SER A 473 6.41 38.05 2.94
N GLY A 474 6.44 37.44 1.74
CA GLY A 474 5.51 37.73 0.67
C GLY A 474 4.06 37.40 1.02
N TRP A 475 3.83 36.36 1.85
CA TRP A 475 2.50 35.95 2.26
C TRP A 475 1.80 37.04 3.08
N GLN A 476 2.50 37.59 4.08
CA GLN A 476 1.98 38.65 4.95
C GLN A 476 1.73 39.95 4.17
N ALA A 477 2.67 40.34 3.30
CA ALA A 477 2.51 41.54 2.47
C ALA A 477 1.27 41.43 1.56
N MET A 478 1.05 40.26 0.96
CA MET A 478 -0.07 39.99 0.04
C MET A 478 -1.44 39.87 0.73
N LEU A 479 -1.47 39.48 2.01
CA LEU A 479 -2.70 39.55 2.81
C LEU A 479 -3.03 41.02 3.15
N HIS A 480 -2.02 41.79 3.56
CA HIS A 480 -2.20 43.20 3.96
C HIS A 480 -2.58 44.12 2.80
N ASP A 481 -2.01 43.93 1.61
CA ASP A 481 -2.30 44.75 0.42
C ASP A 481 -3.61 44.34 -0.32
N GLY A 482 -4.30 43.31 0.19
CA GLY A 482 -5.53 42.78 -0.39
C GLY A 482 -5.35 42.11 -1.76
N SER A 483 -4.13 41.86 -2.23
CA SER A 483 -3.84 41.23 -3.51
C SER A 483 -4.40 39.81 -3.56
N MET A 484 -4.28 39.04 -2.47
CA MET A 484 -4.86 37.70 -2.42
C MET A 484 -6.40 37.74 -2.46
N ARG A 485 -7.02 38.69 -1.76
CA ARG A 485 -8.48 38.85 -1.75
C ARG A 485 -9.01 39.12 -3.15
N ARG A 486 -8.37 40.04 -3.88
CA ARG A 486 -8.70 40.36 -5.28
C ARG A 486 -8.55 39.13 -6.18
N ALA A 487 -7.46 38.37 -6.03
CA ALA A 487 -7.25 37.15 -6.81
C ALA A 487 -8.35 36.09 -6.57
N VAL A 488 -8.79 35.90 -5.31
CA VAL A 488 -9.92 35.00 -4.98
C VAL A 488 -11.23 35.53 -5.59
N GLU A 489 -11.50 36.82 -5.47
CA GLU A 489 -12.71 37.42 -6.04
C GLU A 489 -12.78 37.26 -7.56
N ASP A 490 -11.67 37.47 -8.26
CA ASP A 490 -11.54 37.35 -9.72
C ASP A 490 -11.67 35.90 -10.20
N VAL A 491 -11.06 34.95 -9.50
CA VAL A 491 -11.06 33.53 -9.89
C VAL A 491 -12.42 32.88 -9.65
N PHE A 492 -13.10 33.26 -8.57
CA PHE A 492 -14.41 32.73 -8.20
C PHE A 492 -15.57 33.64 -8.62
N ASP A 493 -15.32 34.62 -9.50
CA ASP A 493 -16.38 35.46 -10.05
C ASP A 493 -17.33 34.63 -10.93
N ALA A 494 -18.56 34.45 -10.43
CA ALA A 494 -19.61 33.73 -11.12
C ALA A 494 -19.87 34.27 -12.53
N GLY A 495 -19.67 35.58 -12.77
CA GLY A 495 -19.83 36.18 -14.10
C GLY A 495 -18.93 35.53 -15.17
N ARG A 496 -17.72 35.12 -14.79
CA ARG A 496 -16.78 34.42 -15.68
C ARG A 496 -17.07 32.92 -15.80
N VAL A 497 -17.57 32.30 -14.73
CA VAL A 497 -17.83 30.85 -14.68
C VAL A 497 -19.21 30.47 -15.26
N SER A 498 -20.17 31.40 -15.29
CA SER A 498 -21.60 31.13 -15.49
C SER A 498 -22.01 30.59 -16.87
N ARG A 499 -21.15 30.67 -17.90
CA ARG A 499 -21.55 30.26 -19.27
C ARG A 499 -21.63 28.76 -19.48
N SER A 500 -21.05 27.93 -18.61
CA SER A 500 -20.89 26.49 -18.88
C SER A 500 -21.22 25.55 -17.71
N THR A 501 -21.52 26.06 -16.52
CA THR A 501 -21.74 25.23 -15.32
C THR A 501 -23.22 25.10 -14.94
N ASP A 502 -23.58 23.96 -14.34
CA ASP A 502 -24.91 23.73 -13.76
C ASP A 502 -25.16 24.57 -12.50
N ALA A 503 -26.41 24.62 -12.03
CA ALA A 503 -26.81 25.43 -10.88
C ALA A 503 -26.11 24.97 -9.57
N GLN A 504 -25.90 23.66 -9.41
CA GLN A 504 -25.27 23.07 -8.23
C GLN A 504 -23.79 23.48 -8.13
N SER A 505 -23.05 23.44 -9.24
CA SER A 505 -21.66 23.89 -9.31
C SER A 505 -21.53 25.37 -9.02
N LYS A 506 -22.47 26.21 -9.49
CA LYS A 506 -22.46 27.65 -9.18
C LYS A 506 -22.62 27.92 -7.69
N GLU A 507 -23.52 27.20 -7.03
CA GLU A 507 -23.73 27.34 -5.59
C GLU A 507 -22.51 26.86 -4.79
N LEU A 508 -21.90 25.75 -5.19
CA LEU A 508 -20.66 25.25 -4.60
C LEU A 508 -19.53 26.28 -4.72
N ILE A 509 -19.35 26.87 -5.90
CA ILE A 509 -18.32 27.89 -6.17
C ILE A 509 -18.55 29.13 -5.30
N ARG A 510 -19.79 29.60 -5.20
CA ARG A 510 -20.16 30.73 -4.34
C ARG A 510 -19.86 30.42 -2.87
N THR A 511 -20.29 29.27 -2.38
CA THR A 511 -20.06 28.83 -1.00
C THR A 511 -18.57 28.76 -0.68
N LYS A 512 -17.76 28.19 -1.58
CA LYS A 512 -16.30 28.13 -1.44
C LYS A 512 -15.66 29.52 -1.44
N LYS A 513 -16.10 30.44 -2.32
CA LYS A 513 -15.63 31.84 -2.33
C LYS A 513 -15.89 32.52 -0.99
N ASP A 514 -17.13 32.46 -0.52
CA ASP A 514 -17.55 33.13 0.72
C ASP A 514 -16.79 32.56 1.93
N ALA A 515 -16.61 31.23 1.97
CA ALA A 515 -15.80 30.57 3.00
C ALA A 515 -14.33 31.00 2.97
N LEU A 516 -13.70 31.07 1.79
CA LEU A 516 -12.31 31.52 1.65
C LEU A 516 -12.14 32.97 2.12
N LEU A 517 -13.05 33.87 1.72
CA LEU A 517 -13.00 35.27 2.11
C LEU A 517 -13.19 35.45 3.63
N LEU A 518 -14.04 34.63 4.25
CA LEU A 518 -14.22 34.59 5.70
C LEU A 518 -12.94 34.11 6.39
N ILE A 519 -12.38 32.97 5.96
CA ILE A 519 -11.15 32.42 6.54
C ILE A 519 -9.99 33.42 6.40
N MET A 520 -9.85 34.06 5.24
CA MET A 520 -8.82 35.07 4.99
C MET A 520 -8.95 36.30 5.90
N SER A 521 -10.15 36.64 6.36
CA SER A 521 -10.33 37.73 7.33
C SER A 521 -9.86 37.39 8.74
N MET A 522 -9.61 36.10 9.01
CA MET A 522 -9.07 35.59 10.27
C MET A 522 -7.55 35.42 10.24
N TRP A 523 -6.92 35.54 9.07
CA TRP A 523 -5.47 35.50 8.88
C TRP A 523 -4.89 36.90 8.97
#